data_AF-H9B5H8-F1
#
_entry.id   AF-H9B5H8-F1
#
_cell.length_a   1.000
_cell.length_b   1.000
_cell.length_c   1.000
_cell.angle_alpha   90.00
_cell.angle_beta   90.00
_cell.angle_gamma   90.00
#
_symmetry.space_group_name_H-M   'P 1'
#
loop_
_entity.id
_entity.type
_entity.pdbx_description
1 polymer ?
#
loop_
_entity_poly.entity_id
_entity_poly.type
_entity_poly.pdbx_seq_one_letter_code
_entity_poly.pdbx_strand_id
1 'polypeptide(L)'
;FRRYVVDRCDFNSSDPKDIEFIRSYYYNKVEFTRFSSSLGKFVGYTEYGVKNAEYWNNDPSNLARMRAEKERYCVNNVGIDYQNAL
;
A
#
# COMPACT_ATOMS: atom_id res chain seq x y z
N PHE A 1 -3.99 9.65 -21.59
CA PHE A 1 -3.13 9.55 -20.40
C PHE A 1 -3.93 8.98 -19.24
N ARG A 2 -3.47 7.90 -18.59
CA ARG A 2 -4.20 7.28 -17.47
C ARG A 2 -3.26 7.14 -16.27
N ARG A 3 -3.42 8.02 -15.29
CA ARG A 3 -2.87 7.85 -13.93
C ARG A 3 -3.91 7.10 -13.11
N TYR A 4 -3.49 6.06 -12.40
CA TYR A 4 -4.37 5.33 -11.49
C TYR A 4 -3.62 4.85 -10.26
N VAL A 5 -4.37 4.55 -9.21
CA VAL A 5 -3.88 4.06 -7.93
C VAL A 5 -4.55 2.72 -7.66
N VAL A 6 -3.79 1.75 -7.17
CA VAL A 6 -4.29 0.43 -6.78
C VAL A 6 -3.95 0.22 -5.32
N ASP A 7 -4.97 0.02 -4.51
CA ASP A 7 -4.86 -0.46 -3.14
C ASP A 7 -5.12 -1.96 -3.15
N ARG A 8 -4.20 -2.74 -2.59
CA ARG A 8 -4.35 -4.19 -2.45
C ARG A 8 -3.91 -4.68 -1.08
N CYS A 9 -4.48 -5.81 -0.69
CA CYS A 9 -4.15 -6.55 0.50
C CYS A 9 -3.64 -7.91 0.05
N ASP A 10 -2.35 -8.16 0.25
CA ASP A 10 -1.74 -9.46 -0.03
C ASP A 10 -1.74 -10.24 1.30
N PHE A 11 -2.35 -11.42 1.33
CA PHE A 11 -2.53 -12.21 2.56
C PHE A 11 -2.50 -13.72 2.30
N ASN A 12 -2.09 -14.49 3.30
CA ASN A 12 -2.15 -15.97 3.29
C ASN A 12 -2.98 -16.55 4.45
N SER A 13 -3.32 -15.72 5.44
CA SER A 13 -4.09 -16.05 6.63
C SER A 13 -4.85 -14.80 7.10
N SER A 14 -5.73 -14.96 8.09
CA SER A 14 -6.41 -13.84 8.75
C SER A 14 -5.61 -13.22 9.91
N ASP A 15 -4.42 -13.73 10.25
CA ASP A 15 -3.55 -13.10 11.26
C ASP A 15 -3.03 -11.77 10.69
N PRO A 16 -3.20 -10.62 11.39
CA PRO A 16 -2.68 -9.35 10.93
C PRO A 16 -1.20 -9.38 10.53
N LYS A 17 -0.36 -10.23 11.12
CA LYS A 17 1.08 -10.34 10.77
C LYS A 17 1.31 -10.84 9.34
N ASP A 18 0.38 -11.63 8.81
CA ASP A 18 0.47 -12.24 7.48
C ASP A 18 -0.18 -11.38 6.38
N ILE A 19 -0.66 -10.18 6.73
CA ILE A 19 -1.34 -9.26 5.82
C ILE A 19 -0.40 -8.10 5.45
N GLU A 20 -0.23 -7.85 4.15
CA GLU A 20 0.47 -6.68 3.62
C GLU A 20 -0.50 -5.73 2.91
N PHE A 21 -0.55 -4.47 3.35
CA PHE A 21 -1.22 -3.41 2.62
C PHE A 21 -0.25 -2.72 1.67
N ILE A 22 -0.68 -2.58 0.41
CA ILE A 22 0.10 -1.98 -0.65
C ILE A 22 -0.75 -0.94 -1.37
N ARG A 23 -0.23 0.29 -1.48
CA ARG A 23 -0.78 1.35 -2.36
C ARG A 23 0.22 1.64 -3.47
N SER A 24 -0.14 1.32 -4.71
CA SER A 24 0.73 1.46 -5.89
C SER A 24 0.20 2.54 -6.84
N TYR A 25 1.09 3.44 -7.28
CA TYR A 25 0.78 4.54 -8.18
C TYR A 25 1.34 4.26 -9.58
N TYR A 26 0.47 4.35 -10.58
CA TYR A 26 0.79 4.02 -11.96
C TYR A 26 0.57 5.20 -12.90
N TYR A 27 1.41 5.26 -13.93
CA TYR A 27 1.22 6.13 -15.08
C TYR A 27 1.51 5.32 -16.35
N ASN A 28 0.55 5.27 -17.27
CA ASN A 28 0.67 4.49 -18.52
C ASN A 28 1.14 3.04 -18.27
N LYS A 29 0.57 2.38 -17.25
CA LYS A 29 0.90 1.00 -16.79
C LYS A 29 2.28 0.83 -16.15
N VAL A 30 3.10 1.88 -16.07
CA VAL A 30 4.37 1.85 -15.35
C VAL A 30 4.13 2.28 -13.91
N GLU A 31 4.54 1.44 -12.97
CA GLU A 31 4.52 1.78 -11.55
C GLU A 31 5.64 2.77 -11.26
N PHE A 32 5.31 3.90 -10.64
CA PHE A 32 6.33 4.88 -10.29
C PHE A 32 6.59 4.95 -8.78
N THR A 33 5.58 4.82 -7.92
CA THR A 33 5.75 4.87 -6.46
C THR A 33 4.83 3.87 -5.78
N ARG A 34 5.28 3.26 -4.69
CA ARG A 34 4.48 2.33 -3.87
C ARG A 34 4.66 2.61 -2.39
N PHE A 35 3.58 2.57 -1.61
CA PHE A 35 3.65 2.34 -0.17
C PHE A 35 3.59 0.85 0.12
N SER A 36 4.45 0.34 1.02
CA SER A 36 4.38 -1.01 1.58
C SER A 36 4.25 -0.92 3.09
N SER A 37 3.24 -1.58 3.67
CA SER A 37 3.09 -1.64 5.12
C SER A 37 4.22 -2.41 5.80
N SER A 38 4.82 -3.39 5.11
CA SER A 38 5.96 -4.17 5.62
C SER A 38 7.21 -3.30 5.76
N LEU A 39 7.38 -2.31 4.88
CA LEU A 39 8.46 -1.31 4.98
C LEU A 39 8.04 -0.07 5.79
N GLY A 40 6.74 0.14 5.99
CA GLY A 40 6.17 1.32 6.64
C GLY A 40 6.46 2.63 5.92
N LYS A 41 6.75 2.60 4.61
CA LYS A 41 7.14 3.78 3.81
C LYS A 41 6.90 3.63 2.32
N PHE A 42 7.03 4.76 1.61
CA PHE A 42 7.00 4.80 0.15
C PHE A 42 8.37 4.44 -0.45
N VAL A 43 8.33 3.75 -1.60
CA VAL A 43 9.47 3.35 -2.43
C VAL A 43 9.20 3.82 -3.86
N GLY A 44 10.19 4.45 -4.49
CA GLY A 44 10.13 4.85 -5.89
C GLY A 44 10.75 3.82 -6.82
N TYR A 45 10.13 3.59 -7.98
CA TYR A 45 10.60 2.66 -9.03
C TYR A 45 11.04 3.35 -10.33
N THR A 46 10.85 4.67 -10.39
CA THR A 46 11.33 5.55 -11.47
C THR A 46 11.95 6.79 -10.84
N GLU A 47 12.75 7.56 -11.58
CA GLU A 47 13.34 8.81 -11.06
C GLU A 47 12.28 9.77 -10.51
N TYR A 48 11.16 9.93 -11.24
CA TYR A 48 10.01 10.71 -10.77
C TYR A 48 9.43 10.12 -9.48
N GLY A 49 9.30 8.80 -9.44
CA GLY A 49 8.77 8.09 -8.31
C GLY A 49 9.62 8.14 -7.04
N VAL A 50 10.95 8.20 -7.19
CA VAL A 50 11.90 8.36 -6.08
C VAL A 50 11.70 9.73 -5.43
N LYS A 51 11.63 10.80 -6.21
CA LYS A 51 11.35 12.16 -5.71
C LYS A 51 10.02 12.24 -4.97
N ASN A 52 8.98 11.59 -5.49
CA ASN A 52 7.69 11.50 -4.80
C ASN A 52 7.78 10.73 -3.49
N ALA A 53 8.49 9.59 -3.48
CA ALA A 53 8.65 8.77 -2.29
C ALA A 53 9.41 9.54 -1.20
N GLU A 54 10.48 10.25 -1.54
CA GLU A 54 11.22 11.12 -0.62
C GLU A 54 10.31 12.21 -0.04
N TYR A 55 9.56 12.91 -0.90
CA TYR A 55 8.63 13.95 -0.46
C TYR A 55 7.57 13.41 0.50
N TRP A 56 6.91 12.29 0.17
CA TRP A 56 5.86 11.72 1.03
C TRP A 56 6.41 11.07 2.31
N ASN A 57 7.60 10.50 2.26
CA ASN A 57 8.25 9.96 3.46
C ASN A 57 8.68 11.06 4.45
N ASN A 58 8.89 12.28 3.97
CA ASN A 58 9.20 13.45 4.79
C ASN A 58 7.95 14.16 5.34
N ASP A 59 6.74 13.70 5.03
CA ASP A 59 5.48 14.15 5.65
C ASP A 59 5.03 13.13 6.73
N PRO A 60 5.27 13.41 8.03
CA PRO A 60 4.93 12.47 9.09
C PRO A 60 3.42 12.19 9.20
N SER A 61 2.57 13.17 8.87
CA SER A 61 1.12 13.03 8.93
C SER A 61 0.63 12.06 7.86
N ASN A 62 1.12 12.25 6.62
CA ASN A 62 0.81 11.36 5.53
C ASN A 62 1.29 9.93 5.81
N LEU A 63 2.53 9.80 6.29
CA LEU A 63 3.15 8.51 6.56
C LEU A 63 2.44 7.76 7.69
N ALA A 64 2.06 8.45 8.77
CA ALA A 64 1.28 7.86 9.86
C ALA A 64 -0.09 7.36 9.37
N ARG A 65 -0.79 8.17 8.55
CA ARG A 65 -2.06 7.76 7.94
C ARG A 65 -1.90 6.50 7.09
N MET A 66 -0.87 6.46 6.23
CA MET A 66 -0.61 5.32 5.36
C MET A 66 -0.27 4.05 6.14
N ARG A 67 0.48 4.16 7.25
CA ARG A 67 0.77 3.03 8.15
C ARG A 67 -0.49 2.45 8.80
N ALA A 68 -1.49 3.28 9.07
CA ALA A 68 -2.76 2.85 9.66
C ALA A 68 -3.71 2.17 8.66
N GLU A 69 -3.45 2.27 7.35
CA GLU A 69 -4.33 1.70 6.31
C GLU A 69 -4.41 0.17 6.39
N LYS A 70 -3.34 -0.51 6.81
CA LYS A 70 -3.34 -1.97 6.98
C LYS A 70 -4.45 -2.42 7.94
N GLU A 71 -4.49 -1.83 9.13
CA GLU A 71 -5.51 -2.15 10.14
C GLU A 71 -6.89 -1.68 9.70
N ARG A 72 -7.00 -0.44 9.19
CA ARG A 72 -8.29 0.14 8.83
C ARG A 72 -8.94 -0.56 7.64
N TYR A 73 -8.16 -0.96 6.64
CA TYR A 73 -8.67 -1.50 5.39
C TYR A 73 -8.45 -3.01 5.31
N CYS A 74 -7.20 -3.49 5.31
CA CYS A 74 -6.97 -4.92 5.04
C CYS A 74 -7.47 -5.82 6.15
N VAL A 75 -7.11 -5.59 7.42
CA VAL A 75 -7.50 -6.48 8.53
C VAL A 75 -9.02 -6.60 8.63
N ASN A 76 -9.75 -5.50 8.45
CA ASN A 76 -11.21 -5.49 8.50
C ASN A 76 -11.89 -6.24 7.34
N ASN A 77 -11.26 -6.34 6.17
CA ASN A 77 -11.85 -7.01 4.99
C ASN A 77 -11.34 -8.44 4.80
N VAL A 78 -10.06 -8.70 5.06
CA VAL A 78 -9.43 -10.02 4.87
C VAL A 78 -10.11 -11.10 5.70
N GLY A 79 -10.54 -10.80 6.94
CA GLY A 79 -11.29 -11.75 7.76
C GLY A 79 -12.60 -12.21 7.10
N ILE A 80 -13.29 -11.29 6.42
CA ILE A 80 -14.54 -11.58 5.69
C ILE A 80 -14.22 -12.42 4.44
N ASP A 81 -13.22 -12.00 3.66
CA ASP A 81 -12.83 -12.69 2.42
C ASP A 81 -12.35 -14.13 2.69
N TYR A 82 -11.55 -14.32 3.75
CA TYR A 82 -11.02 -15.63 4.13
C TYR A 82 -12.13 -16.58 4.59
N GLN A 83 -13.13 -16.10 5.34
CA GLN A 83 -14.28 -16.91 5.76
C GLN A 83 -15.17 -17.32 4.58
N ASN A 84 -15.35 -16.45 3.58
CA ASN A 84 -16.16 -16.77 2.40
C ASN A 84 -15.47 -17.71 1.40
N ALA A 85 -14.15 -17.89 1.52
CA ALA A 85 -13.37 -18.80 0.68
C ALA A 85 -13.29 -20.23 1.23
N LEU A 86 -13.71 -20.44 2.48
CA LEU A 86 -13.83 -21.75 3.15
C LEU A 86 -15.19 -22.39 2.87
#